data_AF-A0A2N0KJ47-F1
#
_entry.id   AF-A0A2N0KJ47-F1
#
_cell.length_a   1.000
_cell.length_b   1.000
_cell.length_c   1.000
_cell.angle_alpha   90.00
_cell.angle_beta   90.00
_cell.angle_gamma   90.00
#
_symmetry.space_group_name_H-M   'P 1'
#
loop_
_entity.id
_entity.type
_entity.pdbx_description
1 polymer ?
#
loop_
_entity_poly.entity_id
_entity_poly.type
_entity_poly.pdbx_seq_one_letter_code
_entity_poly.pdbx_strand_id
1 'polypeptide(L)'
;MNIQDIKAALASLENSLGEDHPDSIRARHKLAHAYRAVGSYDQAIALFEKNVAACTRVFGAAHLTTLRRRSSLANCYYAAGRYPEAIPLFEGILRERELALGDKHPDTLRSRGSLANCYRVTGRLQDAIDLYRDTLQAREQVLGSDHVSTVASRRNLATAQEDTRSV
;
A
#
# COMPACT_ATOMS: atom_id res chain seq x y z
N MET A 1 1.30 22.72 -8.27
CA MET A 1 0.39 22.17 -9.29
C MET A 1 -0.86 21.70 -8.57
N ASN A 2 -2.02 22.28 -8.90
CA ASN A 2 -3.29 21.94 -8.24
C ASN A 2 -3.90 20.68 -8.90
N ILE A 3 -4.98 20.12 -8.33
CA ILE A 3 -5.64 18.90 -8.85
C ILE A 3 -6.16 19.09 -10.29
N GLN A 4 -6.63 20.29 -10.65
CA GLN A 4 -7.16 20.57 -11.99
C GLN A 4 -6.07 20.55 -13.06
N ASP A 5 -4.90 21.13 -12.76
CA ASP A 5 -3.75 21.11 -13.66
C ASP A 5 -3.30 19.66 -13.94
N ILE A 6 -3.22 18.83 -12.90
CA ILE A 6 -2.82 17.41 -13.02
C ILE A 6 -3.87 16.65 -13.85
N LYS A 7 -5.16 16.92 -13.62
CA LYS A 7 -6.27 16.30 -14.36
C LYS A 7 -6.25 16.67 -15.84
N ALA A 8 -6.04 17.94 -16.16
CA ALA A 8 -5.95 18.41 -17.55
C ALA A 8 -4.73 17.80 -18.26
N ALA A 9 -3.58 17.76 -17.59
CA ALA A 9 -2.37 17.12 -18.11
C ALA A 9 -2.58 15.63 -18.37
N LEU A 10 -3.27 14.91 -17.46
CA LEU A 10 -3.61 13.51 -17.65
C LEU A 10 -4.48 13.30 -18.89
N ALA A 11 -5.54 14.10 -19.06
CA ALA A 11 -6.44 13.97 -20.21
C ALA A 11 -5.70 14.18 -21.54
N SER A 12 -4.78 15.16 -21.60
CA SER A 12 -3.96 15.39 -22.78
C SER A 12 -3.01 14.21 -23.08
N LEU A 13 -2.38 13.64 -22.06
CA LEU A 13 -1.51 12.46 -22.20
C LEU A 13 -2.29 11.22 -22.65
N GLU A 14 -3.45 10.96 -22.07
CA GLU A 14 -4.30 9.83 -22.44
C GLU A 14 -4.80 9.95 -23.90
N ASN A 15 -5.11 11.15 -24.36
CA ASN A 15 -5.53 11.38 -25.75
C ASN A 15 -4.39 11.25 -26.76
N SER A 16 -3.17 11.65 -26.40
CA SER A 16 -2.02 11.68 -27.32
C SER A 16 -1.22 10.37 -27.33
N LEU A 17 -1.05 9.75 -26.17
CA LEU A 17 -0.17 8.58 -25.99
C LEU A 17 -0.95 7.30 -25.65
N GLY A 18 -2.23 7.41 -25.30
CA GLY A 18 -3.06 6.31 -24.84
C GLY A 18 -2.98 6.09 -23.32
N GLU A 19 -3.97 5.35 -22.79
CA GLU A 19 -4.12 5.13 -21.34
C GLU A 19 -3.03 4.25 -20.70
N ASP A 20 -2.41 3.39 -21.51
CA ASP A 20 -1.40 2.42 -21.10
C ASP A 20 0.04 2.95 -21.24
N HIS A 21 0.21 4.16 -21.80
CA HIS A 21 1.53 4.77 -21.88
C HIS A 21 2.11 5.04 -20.48
N PRO A 22 3.41 4.79 -20.24
CA PRO A 22 4.04 4.99 -18.93
C PRO A 22 3.82 6.39 -18.32
N ASP A 23 3.75 7.43 -19.15
CA ASP A 23 3.49 8.80 -18.69
C ASP A 23 2.03 9.00 -18.25
N SER A 24 1.06 8.46 -18.98
CA SER A 24 -0.36 8.44 -18.60
C SER A 24 -0.56 7.68 -17.29
N ILE A 25 0.09 6.52 -17.15
CA ILE A 25 0.10 5.75 -15.90
C ILE A 25 0.71 6.58 -14.76
N ARG A 26 1.84 7.26 -14.98
CA ARG A 26 2.47 8.08 -13.94
C ARG A 26 1.59 9.26 -13.53
N ALA A 27 1.01 9.96 -14.49
CA ALA A 27 0.13 11.11 -14.25
C ALA A 27 -1.14 10.70 -13.50
N ARG A 28 -1.79 9.60 -13.90
CA ARG A 28 -2.98 9.05 -13.24
C ARG A 28 -2.70 8.69 -11.78
N HIS A 29 -1.53 8.09 -11.52
CA HIS A 29 -1.13 7.77 -10.15
C HIS A 29 -0.91 9.02 -9.29
N LYS A 30 -0.30 10.07 -9.86
CA LYS A 30 -0.13 11.36 -9.15
C LYS A 30 -1.48 12.00 -8.83
N LEU A 31 -2.41 11.99 -9.78
CA LEU A 31 -3.76 12.51 -9.57
C LEU A 31 -4.50 11.75 -8.46
N ALA A 32 -4.40 10.41 -8.45
CA ALA A 32 -4.98 9.57 -7.42
C ALA A 32 -4.45 9.93 -6.01
N HIS A 33 -3.13 10.12 -5.88
CA HIS A 33 -2.54 10.57 -4.61
C HIS A 33 -2.99 11.98 -4.21
N ALA A 34 -3.16 12.89 -5.17
CA ALA A 34 -3.64 14.23 -4.88
C ALA A 34 -5.08 14.21 -4.33
N TYR A 35 -5.97 13.41 -4.93
CA TYR A 35 -7.32 13.21 -4.39
C TYR A 35 -7.32 12.56 -3.00
N ARG A 36 -6.46 11.56 -2.78
CA ARG A 36 -6.31 10.93 -1.46
C ARG A 36 -5.86 11.94 -0.40
N ALA A 37 -4.94 12.85 -0.76
CA ALA A 37 -4.39 13.85 0.16
C ALA A 37 -5.44 14.88 0.62
N VAL A 38 -6.44 15.17 -0.21
CA VAL A 38 -7.56 16.05 0.14
C VAL A 38 -8.78 15.31 0.71
N GLY A 39 -8.64 14.00 1.00
CA GLY A 39 -9.71 13.17 1.57
C GLY A 39 -10.78 12.71 0.56
N SER A 40 -10.61 12.98 -0.74
CA SER A 40 -11.53 12.54 -1.79
C SER A 40 -11.26 11.08 -2.18
N TYR A 41 -11.54 10.15 -1.27
CA TYR A 41 -11.13 8.76 -1.40
C TYR A 41 -11.76 8.02 -2.58
N ASP A 42 -13.04 8.24 -2.91
CA ASP A 42 -13.68 7.54 -4.02
C ASP A 42 -13.04 7.88 -5.37
N GLN A 43 -12.71 9.17 -5.58
CA GLN A 43 -12.00 9.62 -6.78
C GLN A 43 -10.59 9.02 -6.83
N ALA A 44 -9.90 8.97 -5.70
CA ALA A 44 -8.58 8.36 -5.60
C ALA A 44 -8.61 6.86 -5.90
N ILE A 45 -9.57 6.12 -5.33
CA ILE A 45 -9.75 4.68 -5.52
C ILE A 45 -10.01 4.40 -7.00
N ALA A 46 -10.98 5.06 -7.63
CA ALA A 46 -11.28 4.86 -9.05
C ALA A 46 -10.05 5.07 -9.95
N LEU A 47 -9.23 6.09 -9.66
CA LEU A 47 -7.99 6.34 -10.40
C LEU A 47 -6.91 5.29 -10.12
N PHE A 48 -6.76 4.84 -8.87
CA PHE A 48 -5.83 3.76 -8.52
C PHE A 48 -6.22 2.43 -9.17
N GLU A 49 -7.51 2.09 -9.24
CA GLU A 49 -8.01 0.89 -9.91
C GLU A 49 -7.68 0.91 -11.41
N LYS A 50 -8.00 2.02 -12.09
CA LYS A 50 -7.59 2.21 -13.49
C LYS A 50 -6.07 2.13 -13.68
N ASN A 51 -5.31 2.64 -12.71
CA ASN A 51 -3.85 2.57 -12.75
C ASN A 51 -3.32 1.14 -12.60
N VAL A 52 -3.91 0.36 -11.68
CA VAL A 52 -3.58 -1.06 -11.49
C VAL A 52 -3.94 -1.85 -12.75
N ALA A 53 -5.11 -1.63 -13.34
CA ALA A 53 -5.53 -2.30 -14.57
C ALA A 53 -4.54 -2.04 -15.73
N ALA A 54 -4.15 -0.78 -15.94
CA ALA A 54 -3.15 -0.42 -16.95
C ALA A 54 -1.78 -1.09 -16.68
N CYS A 55 -1.28 -1.04 -15.44
CA CYS A 55 -0.03 -1.71 -15.09
C CYS A 55 -0.10 -3.24 -15.26
N THR A 56 -1.25 -3.86 -14.96
CA THR A 56 -1.45 -5.29 -15.18
C THR A 56 -1.39 -5.64 -16.66
N ARG A 57 -1.97 -4.82 -17.55
CA ARG A 57 -1.88 -5.03 -19.01
C ARG A 57 -0.45 -4.88 -19.53
N VAL A 58 0.27 -3.85 -19.07
CA VAL A 58 1.61 -3.51 -19.59
C VAL A 58 2.70 -4.40 -19.03
N PHE A 59 2.66 -4.69 -17.73
CA PHE A 59 3.74 -5.37 -17.02
C PHE A 59 3.37 -6.77 -16.50
N GLY A 60 2.09 -7.13 -16.48
CA GLY A 60 1.59 -8.32 -15.80
C GLY A 60 1.25 -8.10 -14.33
N ALA A 61 0.39 -8.98 -13.78
CA ALA A 61 -0.17 -8.84 -12.44
C ALA A 61 0.86 -8.95 -11.31
N ALA A 62 1.83 -9.86 -11.46
CA ALA A 62 2.85 -10.16 -10.46
C ALA A 62 4.10 -9.26 -10.56
N HIS A 63 4.17 -8.38 -11.57
CA HIS A 63 5.34 -7.51 -11.74
C HIS A 63 5.43 -6.49 -10.60
N LEU A 64 6.64 -6.21 -10.12
CA LEU A 64 6.88 -5.35 -8.94
C LEU A 64 6.28 -3.95 -9.07
N THR A 65 6.25 -3.39 -10.29
CA THR A 65 5.58 -2.10 -10.55
C THR A 65 4.07 -2.21 -10.30
N THR A 66 3.44 -3.28 -10.77
CA THR A 66 2.01 -3.55 -10.54
C THR A 66 1.73 -3.77 -9.05
N LEU A 67 2.58 -4.51 -8.34
CA LEU A 67 2.48 -4.69 -6.88
C LEU A 67 2.56 -3.37 -6.11
N ARG A 68 3.42 -2.44 -6.54
CA ARG A 68 3.49 -1.08 -5.95
C ARG A 68 2.20 -0.28 -6.18
N ARG A 69 1.58 -0.40 -7.36
CA ARG A 69 0.29 0.24 -7.64
C ARG A 69 -0.83 -0.36 -6.80
N ARG A 70 -0.90 -1.69 -6.73
CA ARG A 70 -1.83 -2.43 -5.87
C ARG A 70 -1.68 -2.01 -4.41
N SER A 71 -0.44 -1.88 -3.91
CA SER A 71 -0.21 -1.39 -2.54
C SER A 71 -0.79 0.01 -2.31
N SER A 72 -0.72 0.89 -3.31
CA SER A 72 -1.28 2.25 -3.18
C SER A 72 -2.80 2.22 -3.14
N LEU A 73 -3.43 1.35 -3.93
CA LEU A 73 -4.87 1.10 -3.88
C LEU A 73 -5.31 0.58 -2.50
N ALA A 74 -4.64 -0.45 -1.96
CA ALA A 74 -4.95 -0.97 -0.62
C ALA A 74 -4.79 0.10 0.48
N ASN A 75 -3.74 0.92 0.42
CA ASN A 75 -3.58 2.04 1.34
C ASN A 75 -4.70 3.07 1.21
N CYS A 76 -5.23 3.29 0.01
CA CYS A 76 -6.37 4.17 -0.20
C CYS A 76 -7.65 3.58 0.38
N TYR A 77 -7.89 2.28 0.19
CA TYR A 77 -9.00 1.56 0.83
C TYR A 77 -8.91 1.65 2.36
N TYR A 78 -7.73 1.41 2.93
CA TYR A 78 -7.49 1.56 4.37
C TYR A 78 -7.80 2.98 4.87
N ALA A 79 -7.30 4.02 4.18
CA ALA A 79 -7.54 5.40 4.56
C ALA A 79 -9.02 5.80 4.47
N ALA A 80 -9.79 5.16 3.60
CA ALA A 80 -11.23 5.33 3.46
C ALA A 80 -12.06 4.52 4.47
N GLY A 81 -11.43 3.76 5.38
CA GLY A 81 -12.12 2.85 6.30
C GLY A 81 -12.66 1.58 5.62
N ARG A 82 -12.33 1.34 4.35
CA ARG A 82 -12.76 0.19 3.53
C ARG A 82 -11.84 -1.01 3.77
N TYR A 83 -11.80 -1.46 5.02
CA TYR A 83 -10.92 -2.56 5.45
C TYR A 83 -11.23 -3.92 4.79
N PRO A 84 -12.50 -4.30 4.53
CA PRO A 84 -12.82 -5.54 3.82
C PRO A 84 -12.20 -5.65 2.42
N GLU A 85 -12.00 -4.52 1.75
CA GLU A 85 -11.31 -4.45 0.45
C GLU A 85 -9.78 -4.35 0.59
N ALA A 86 -9.29 -3.66 1.63
CA ALA A 86 -7.86 -3.46 1.85
C ALA A 86 -7.13 -4.76 2.26
N ILE A 87 -7.71 -5.53 3.18
CA ILE A 87 -7.10 -6.75 3.75
C ILE A 87 -6.72 -7.78 2.68
N PRO A 88 -7.66 -8.31 1.87
CA PRO A 88 -7.33 -9.35 0.88
C PRO A 88 -6.31 -8.85 -0.15
N LEU A 89 -6.34 -7.54 -0.45
CA LEU A 89 -5.39 -6.95 -1.39
C LEU A 89 -3.98 -6.88 -0.77
N PHE A 90 -3.84 -6.53 0.51
CA PHE A 90 -2.57 -6.58 1.22
C PHE A 90 -2.04 -8.01 1.41
N GLU A 91 -2.90 -8.99 1.74
CA GLU A 91 -2.53 -10.40 1.84
C GLU A 91 -1.94 -10.92 0.51
N GLY A 92 -2.62 -10.65 -0.60
CA GLY A 92 -2.15 -11.03 -1.93
C GLY A 92 -0.81 -10.39 -2.28
N ILE A 93 -0.66 -9.08 -2.04
CA ILE A 93 0.61 -8.36 -2.29
C ILE A 93 1.73 -8.93 -1.42
N LEU A 94 1.47 -9.21 -0.14
CA LEU A 94 2.49 -9.73 0.76
C LEU A 94 3.02 -11.06 0.24
N ARG A 95 2.12 -11.99 -0.11
CA ARG A 95 2.48 -13.30 -0.68
C ARG A 95 3.31 -13.16 -1.96
N GLU A 96 2.87 -12.30 -2.88
CA GLU A 96 3.59 -12.07 -4.15
C GLU A 96 4.96 -11.42 -3.93
N ARG A 97 5.10 -10.51 -2.95
CA ARG A 97 6.40 -9.91 -2.60
C ARG A 97 7.34 -10.87 -1.88
N GLU A 98 6.82 -11.71 -1.00
CA GLU A 98 7.62 -12.76 -0.34
C GLU A 98 8.22 -13.70 -1.39
N LEU A 99 7.42 -14.11 -2.38
CA LEU A 99 7.90 -14.94 -3.48
C LEU A 99 8.95 -14.24 -4.36
N ALA A 100 8.72 -12.96 -4.70
CA ALA A 100 9.56 -12.26 -5.67
C ALA A 100 10.82 -11.62 -5.07
N LEU A 101 10.78 -11.20 -3.81
CA LEU A 101 11.81 -10.37 -3.16
C LEU A 101 12.40 -11.01 -1.90
N GLY A 102 11.74 -12.04 -1.36
CA GLY A 102 12.04 -12.59 -0.04
C GLY A 102 11.35 -11.85 1.11
N ASP A 103 11.37 -12.49 2.27
CA ASP A 103 10.69 -12.10 3.51
C ASP A 103 11.27 -10.85 4.19
N LYS A 104 12.57 -10.59 3.99
CA LYS A 104 13.34 -9.49 4.60
C LYS A 104 13.47 -8.26 3.72
N HIS A 105 13.00 -8.30 2.48
CA HIS A 105 13.08 -7.15 1.58
C HIS A 105 12.25 -5.97 2.14
N PRO A 106 12.76 -4.72 2.08
CA PRO A 106 12.07 -3.56 2.65
C PRO A 106 10.62 -3.38 2.20
N ASP A 107 10.30 -3.65 0.93
CA ASP A 107 8.93 -3.57 0.42
C ASP A 107 8.03 -4.70 0.93
N THR A 108 8.57 -5.89 1.20
CA THR A 108 7.85 -6.99 1.84
C THR A 108 7.53 -6.63 3.29
N LEU A 109 8.52 -6.13 4.03
CA LEU A 109 8.35 -5.67 5.42
C LEU A 109 7.40 -4.47 5.53
N ARG A 110 7.30 -3.63 4.50
CA ARG A 110 6.31 -2.55 4.45
C ARG A 110 4.89 -3.09 4.24
N SER A 111 4.71 -4.06 3.33
CA SER A 111 3.43 -4.75 3.16
C SER A 111 2.96 -5.44 4.44
N ARG A 112 3.86 -6.18 5.10
CA ARG A 112 3.56 -6.91 6.33
C ARG A 112 3.05 -5.99 7.44
N GLY A 113 3.74 -4.87 7.67
CA GLY A 113 3.29 -3.86 8.63
C GLY A 113 1.96 -3.19 8.25
N SER A 114 1.67 -3.03 6.95
CA SER A 114 0.38 -2.47 6.49
C SER A 114 -0.78 -3.44 6.72
N LEU A 115 -0.57 -4.74 6.46
CA LEU A 115 -1.55 -5.78 6.77
C LEU A 115 -1.80 -5.89 8.28
N ALA A 116 -0.74 -5.83 9.09
CA ALA A 116 -0.86 -5.82 10.55
C ALA A 116 -1.69 -4.63 11.07
N ASN A 117 -1.51 -3.43 10.48
CA ASN A 117 -2.36 -2.28 10.80
C ASN A 117 -3.83 -2.55 10.48
N CYS A 118 -4.14 -3.17 9.34
CA CYS A 118 -5.52 -3.55 9.00
C CYS A 118 -6.10 -4.51 10.02
N TYR A 119 -5.38 -5.59 10.36
CA TYR A 119 -5.83 -6.55 11.36
C TYR A 119 -6.09 -5.92 12.72
N ARG A 120 -5.20 -5.02 13.16
CA ARG A 120 -5.36 -4.32 14.43
C ARG A 120 -6.65 -3.50 14.46
N VAL A 121 -6.90 -2.67 13.46
CA VAL A 121 -8.11 -1.81 13.43
C VAL A 121 -9.40 -2.59 13.23
N THR A 122 -9.34 -3.81 12.69
CA THR A 122 -10.51 -4.70 12.57
C THR A 122 -10.65 -5.69 13.73
N GLY A 123 -9.89 -5.54 14.81
CA GLY A 123 -9.99 -6.38 16.02
C GLY A 123 -9.35 -7.78 15.90
N ARG A 124 -8.65 -8.09 14.80
CA ARG A 124 -7.85 -9.31 14.64
C ARG A 124 -6.49 -9.12 15.32
N LEU A 125 -6.52 -8.87 16.62
CA LEU A 125 -5.37 -8.37 17.38
C LEU A 125 -4.21 -9.37 17.43
N GLN A 126 -4.52 -10.66 17.58
CA GLN A 126 -3.48 -11.70 17.61
C GLN A 126 -2.73 -11.78 16.26
N ASP A 127 -3.47 -11.80 15.14
CA ASP A 127 -2.86 -11.78 13.80
C ASP A 127 -2.00 -10.53 13.57
N ALA A 128 -2.43 -9.37 14.09
CA ALA A 128 -1.65 -8.15 14.01
C ALA A 128 -0.35 -8.23 14.82
N ILE A 129 -0.43 -8.74 16.06
CA ILE A 129 0.72 -8.90 16.96
C ILE A 129 1.78 -9.80 16.32
N ASP A 130 1.36 -10.94 15.78
CA ASP A 130 2.29 -11.90 15.17
C ASP A 130 2.99 -11.27 13.95
N LEU A 131 2.25 -10.60 13.06
CA LEU A 131 2.86 -9.89 11.93
C LEU A 131 3.78 -8.73 12.36
N TYR A 132 3.44 -7.97 13.40
CA TYR A 132 4.31 -6.90 13.90
C TYR A 132 5.59 -7.45 14.52
N ARG A 133 5.49 -8.55 15.28
CA ARG A 133 6.65 -9.21 15.90
C ARG A 133 7.62 -9.70 14.83
N ASP A 134 7.12 -10.43 13.83
CA ASP A 134 7.94 -10.94 12.73
C ASP A 134 8.58 -9.79 11.92
N THR A 135 7.82 -8.71 11.69
CA THR A 135 8.33 -7.52 11.00
C THR A 135 9.42 -6.82 11.82
N LEU A 136 9.25 -6.71 13.14
CA LEU A 136 10.22 -6.10 14.04
C LEU A 136 11.53 -6.90 14.02
N GLN A 137 11.45 -8.21 14.22
CA GLN A 137 12.62 -9.09 14.22
C GLN A 137 13.39 -9.00 12.89
N ALA A 138 12.68 -9.03 11.76
CA ALA A 138 13.31 -8.88 10.45
C ALA A 138 13.98 -7.50 10.27
N ARG A 139 13.35 -6.41 10.73
CA ARG A 139 13.93 -5.07 10.66
C ARG A 139 15.14 -4.89 11.58
N GLU A 140 15.12 -5.48 12.77
CA GLU A 140 16.27 -5.48 13.68
C GLU A 140 17.48 -6.17 13.05
N GLN A 141 17.26 -7.30 12.37
CA GLN A 141 18.34 -8.03 11.67
C GLN A 141 18.90 -7.27 10.46
N VAL A 142 18.05 -6.59 9.69
CA VAL A 142 18.44 -5.96 8.41
C VAL A 142 18.91 -4.52 8.56
N LEU A 143 18.26 -3.76 9.45
CA LEU A 143 18.43 -2.31 9.57
C LEU A 143 19.05 -1.88 10.91
N GLY A 144 19.08 -2.77 11.90
CA GLY A 144 19.48 -2.45 13.27
C GLY A 144 18.32 -1.92 14.14
N SER A 145 18.56 -1.88 15.45
CA SER A 145 17.57 -1.53 16.49
C SER A 145 17.08 -0.09 16.44
N ASP A 146 17.96 0.83 16.00
CA ASP A 146 17.78 2.28 16.11
C ASP A 146 17.25 2.89 14.81
N HIS A 147 17.16 2.09 13.75
CA HIS A 147 16.60 2.55 12.49
C HIS A 147 15.13 2.96 12.68
N VAL A 148 14.73 4.09 12.08
CA VAL A 148 13.39 4.69 12.24
C VAL A 148 12.26 3.68 11.99
N SER A 149 12.37 2.86 10.94
CA SER A 149 11.40 1.80 10.65
C SER A 149 11.33 0.71 11.72
N THR A 150 12.44 0.38 12.38
CA THR A 150 12.49 -0.62 13.46
C THR A 150 11.81 -0.07 14.70
N VAL A 151 12.12 1.17 15.08
CA VAL A 151 11.46 1.88 16.18
C VAL A 151 9.94 1.99 15.95
N ALA A 152 9.53 2.32 14.72
CA ALA A 152 8.11 2.36 14.36
C ALA A 152 7.42 1.00 14.51
N SER A 153 8.07 -0.10 14.09
CA SER A 153 7.54 -1.46 14.29
C SER A 153 7.39 -1.81 15.76
N ARG A 154 8.35 -1.43 16.61
CA ARG A 154 8.31 -1.67 18.06
C ARG A 154 7.13 -0.96 18.72
N ARG A 155 6.89 0.30 18.34
CA ARG A 155 5.73 1.06 18.80
C ARG A 155 4.42 0.38 18.39
N ASN A 156 4.30 -0.02 17.13
CA ASN A 156 3.07 -0.66 16.64
C ASN A 156 2.78 -1.99 17.35
N LEU A 157 3.82 -2.79 17.63
CA LEU A 157 3.69 -4.02 18.41
C LEU A 157 3.19 -3.74 19.83
N ALA A 158 3.78 -2.74 20.52
CA ALA A 158 3.36 -2.36 21.86
C ALA A 158 1.89 -1.92 21.89
N THR A 159 1.47 -1.06 20.96
CA THR A 159 0.08 -0.62 20.82
C THR A 159 -0.86 -1.81 20.59
N ALA A 160 -0.51 -2.75 19.70
CA ALA A 160 -1.34 -3.93 19.47
C ALA A 160 -1.48 -4.83 20.72
N GLN A 161 -0.42 -4.93 21.53
CA GLN A 161 -0.47 -5.68 22.79
C GLN A 161 -1.31 -4.97 23.86
N GLU A 162 -1.30 -3.65 23.90
CA GLU A 162 -2.17 -2.84 24.77
C GLU A 162 -3.64 -2.96 24.36
N ASP A 163 -3.92 -2.92 23.06
CA ASP A 163 -5.26 -3.14 22.51
C ASP A 163 -5.82 -4.50 22.99
N THR A 164 -5.01 -5.57 22.98
CA THR A 164 -5.43 -6.91 23.45
C THR A 164 -5.72 -6.97 24.95
N ARG A 165 -5.03 -6.16 25.77
CA ARG A 165 -5.25 -6.11 27.22
C ARG A 165 -6.51 -5.33 27.61
N SER A 166 -7.05 -4.56 26.69
CA SER A 166 -8.21 -3.69 26.91
C SER A 166 -9.54 -4.33 26.49
N VAL A 167 -9.51 -5.57 26.01
CA VAL A 167 -10.67 -6.40 25.61
C VAL A 167 -10.92 -7.47 26.67
#